data_AF-A0AAE3ZN34-F1
#
_entry.id   AF-A0AAE3ZN34-F1
#
_cell.length_a   1.000
_cell.length_b   1.000
_cell.length_c   1.000
_cell.angle_alpha   90.00
_cell.angle_beta   90.00
_cell.angle_gamma   90.00
#
_symmetry.space_group_name_H-M   'P 1'
#
loop_
_entity.id
_entity.type
_entity.pdbx_description
1 polymer ?
#
loop_
_entity_poly.entity_id
_entity_poly.type
_entity_poly.pdbx_seq_one_letter_code
_entity_poly.pdbx_strand_id
1 'polypeptide(L)'
;MTSSSQRWRRGLTAVTALALGTTGIVVAASQASAAAGCRVSYTVNQWNSGFTGNLTVTNLGDPITSGWNITWTWAGNQQVTQGWNGEISQSGTSVTVRNPSWAASLGTNASVNPGFQATYSGTNTAPTSFSLNGTVCTGAVAGTPTSTPTGNPGTPTPGPTTPGPSTPAGQKVDNPYVGAQGYVNPEWKAKAESVAGGSRISSNPTAVWIDRIAAIEGTEGSSSNGSMGVRDHLDAALAQGAGYIQFVIYNLPGRDCAALASNGELGPTELPRYKTQYIDPIAAIQADPKYKNLRIINIVEIDSLPNLVTNVDGAAGTEMCRTMKANNGYVEGVGYALAKLGPIGNVYNYIDAAHHGWIGWDTNFGPTATLFAQAANASGSTVANVHGFITNTANYSALKEPFVTITSTVNGQSVRQSKWVDWNFYTDELSFAQAFRNELIAKGFRSDIGMLIDTSRNGWGGPNRPTAASTSTVMDTWVNESRVDRRIHAGNWCNQSGAGLGERPKAAPEPGIDAYVWVKPPGESDGSSELIPNTEGKGFDRMCDPTYTGNARNGNSMSGALPNAPISGAFFPAQLTELMNNAYPAL
;
A
#
# COMPACT_ATOMS: atom_id res chain seq x y z
N MET A 1 45.78 60.41 54.28
CA MET A 1 45.66 60.28 52.81
C MET A 1 45.91 58.82 52.45
N THR A 2 45.04 58.25 51.60
CA THR A 2 45.27 57.10 50.67
C THR A 2 45.74 55.77 51.29
N SER A 3 44.88 54.74 51.36
CA SER A 3 44.48 53.79 50.30
C SER A 3 45.35 52.51 50.24
N SER A 4 44.64 51.39 50.36
CA SER A 4 44.90 50.07 49.74
C SER A 4 45.90 49.07 50.33
N SER A 5 45.46 47.81 50.20
CA SER A 5 46.21 46.55 50.06
C SER A 5 46.55 45.70 51.31
N GLN A 6 45.68 44.70 51.51
CA GLN A 6 45.97 43.26 51.46
C GLN A 6 46.97 42.59 52.44
N ARG A 7 46.49 41.45 52.98
CA ARG A 7 47.16 40.20 53.41
C ARG A 7 47.29 39.99 54.93
N TRP A 8 46.98 38.76 55.35
CA TRP A 8 47.75 37.85 56.24
C TRP A 8 47.15 36.43 56.05
N ARG A 9 47.91 35.43 55.53
CA ARG A 9 48.82 34.46 56.21
C ARG A 9 48.03 33.32 56.88
N ARG A 10 48.34 32.00 56.84
CA ARG A 10 49.44 31.09 56.41
C ARG A 10 48.81 29.65 56.38
N GLY A 11 49.19 28.70 55.50
CA GLY A 11 50.28 27.69 55.65
C GLY A 11 49.89 26.56 56.64
N LEU A 12 50.02 25.23 56.44
CA LEU A 12 50.97 24.37 55.72
C LEU A 12 50.37 22.94 55.48
N THR A 13 50.94 22.25 54.48
CA THR A 13 51.16 20.80 54.18
C THR A 13 51.30 19.81 55.37
N ALA A 14 51.21 18.47 55.29
CA ALA A 14 50.75 17.43 54.35
C ALA A 14 51.06 16.02 54.98
N VAL A 15 50.52 14.92 54.40
CA VAL A 15 51.07 13.53 54.31
C VAL A 15 50.65 12.42 55.34
N THR A 16 49.84 11.48 54.82
CA THR A 16 49.76 9.99 54.91
C THR A 16 49.39 9.14 56.16
N ALA A 17 48.36 8.30 55.92
CA ALA A 17 48.31 6.81 55.91
C ALA A 17 47.84 5.95 57.12
N LEU A 18 47.10 4.90 56.72
CA LEU A 18 46.75 3.61 57.34
C LEU A 18 45.48 3.42 58.24
N ALA A 19 44.45 2.85 57.58
CA ALA A 19 43.75 1.56 57.83
C ALA A 19 42.98 1.23 59.15
N LEU A 20 41.87 0.47 58.94
CA LEU A 20 40.93 -0.25 59.86
C LEU A 20 39.71 0.59 60.30
N GLY A 21 38.43 0.20 60.16
CA GLY A 21 37.75 -0.99 59.64
C GLY A 21 36.33 -1.08 60.26
N THR A 22 35.30 -1.28 59.41
CA THR A 22 33.92 -1.76 59.71
C THR A 22 32.96 -0.79 60.45
N THR A 23 31.66 -0.61 60.15
CA THR A 23 30.67 -1.29 59.29
C THR A 23 29.67 -0.27 58.72
N GLY A 24 29.55 -0.21 57.39
CA GLY A 24 28.42 0.39 56.71
C GLY A 24 28.12 -0.48 55.49
N ILE A 25 27.05 -1.26 55.54
CA ILE A 25 26.56 -2.01 54.38
C ILE A 25 26.06 -0.96 53.39
N VAL A 26 26.90 -0.58 52.46
CA VAL A 26 26.47 0.12 51.25
C VAL A 26 25.93 -0.96 50.35
N VAL A 27 24.62 -1.04 50.19
CA VAL A 27 24.01 -1.74 49.07
C VAL A 27 24.54 -1.01 47.83
N ALA A 28 25.51 -1.61 47.15
CA ALA A 28 25.84 -1.21 45.79
C ALA A 28 24.56 -1.48 44.99
N ALA A 29 23.79 -0.42 44.72
CA ALA A 29 22.81 -0.45 43.67
C ALA A 29 23.59 -0.87 42.41
N SER A 30 23.36 -2.09 41.95
CA SER A 30 23.67 -2.45 40.58
C SER A 30 23.08 -1.34 39.72
N GLN A 31 23.92 -0.58 39.01
CA GLN A 31 23.41 0.30 37.98
C GLN A 31 22.51 -0.57 37.10
N ALA A 32 21.22 -0.25 37.06
CA ALA A 32 20.33 -0.85 36.10
C ALA A 32 20.93 -0.52 34.73
N SER A 33 21.45 -1.54 34.05
CA SER A 33 21.86 -1.38 32.67
C SER A 33 20.60 -0.97 31.90
N ALA A 34 20.61 0.25 31.39
CA ALA A 34 19.62 0.77 30.46
C ALA A 34 19.31 -0.27 29.39
N ALA A 35 18.03 -0.44 29.08
CA ALA A 35 17.57 -1.43 28.13
C ALA A 35 18.07 -0.97 26.73
N ALA A 36 19.19 -1.53 26.27
CA ALA A 36 19.82 -1.15 25.02
C ALA A 36 19.26 -2.01 23.88
N GLY A 37 18.81 -1.37 22.80
CA GLY A 37 18.25 -2.04 21.65
C GLY A 37 18.15 -1.10 20.46
N CYS A 38 18.38 -1.63 19.26
CA CYS A 38 18.25 -0.86 18.03
C CYS A 38 17.80 -1.75 16.88
N ARG A 39 17.23 -1.11 15.87
CA ARG A 39 16.82 -1.73 14.61
C ARG A 39 17.51 -0.98 13.48
N VAL A 40 18.10 -1.71 12.53
CA VAL A 40 18.73 -1.12 11.35
C VAL A 40 18.10 -1.75 10.10
N SER A 41 17.56 -0.90 9.23
CA SER A 41 17.28 -1.28 7.85
C SER A 41 18.43 -0.82 6.97
N TYR A 42 18.88 -1.66 6.05
CA TYR A 42 19.95 -1.37 5.10
C TYR A 42 19.47 -1.66 3.68
N THR A 43 19.39 -0.64 2.84
CA THR A 43 19.00 -0.76 1.44
C THR A 43 20.13 -0.36 0.52
N VAL A 44 20.19 -1.01 -0.64
CA VAL A 44 21.26 -0.83 -1.63
C VAL A 44 20.64 -0.52 -2.98
N ASN A 45 21.17 0.51 -3.65
CA ASN A 45 20.99 0.72 -5.09
C ASN A 45 22.36 0.61 -5.76
N GLN A 46 22.60 -0.44 -6.54
CA GLN A 46 23.92 -0.77 -7.08
C GLN A 46 24.00 -0.70 -8.60
N TRP A 47 25.21 -0.44 -9.09
CA TRP A 47 25.64 -0.47 -10.49
C TRP A 47 27.00 -1.18 -10.60
N ASN A 48 27.56 -1.22 -11.81
CA ASN A 48 28.75 -2.02 -12.19
C ASN A 48 29.79 -2.22 -11.08
N SER A 49 30.41 -1.15 -10.60
CA SER A 49 31.47 -1.20 -9.58
C SER A 49 31.19 -0.28 -8.40
N GLY A 50 29.94 0.16 -8.23
CA GLY A 50 29.55 1.07 -7.17
C GLY A 50 28.10 0.90 -6.73
N PHE A 51 27.77 1.45 -5.57
CA PHE A 51 26.42 1.42 -5.02
C PHE A 51 26.20 2.59 -4.08
N THR A 52 24.93 2.95 -3.86
CA THR A 52 24.52 3.74 -2.70
C THR A 52 23.91 2.81 -1.66
N GLY A 53 24.33 2.99 -0.40
CA GLY A 53 23.77 2.32 0.76
C GLY A 53 23.03 3.33 1.62
N ASN A 54 21.80 3.03 2.02
CA ASN A 54 21.04 3.84 2.96
C ASN A 54 20.73 3.03 4.21
N LEU A 55 20.97 3.63 5.38
CA LEU A 55 20.57 3.06 6.66
C LEU A 55 19.32 3.80 7.17
N THR A 56 18.44 3.06 7.83
CA THR A 56 17.48 3.63 8.78
C THR A 56 17.77 3.00 10.13
N VAL A 57 18.27 3.79 11.07
CA VAL A 57 18.62 3.33 12.42
C VAL A 57 17.59 3.87 13.38
N THR A 58 16.84 2.98 14.02
CA THR A 58 15.89 3.31 15.08
C THR A 58 16.47 2.94 16.43
N ASN A 59 16.52 3.90 17.36
CA ASN A 59 16.82 3.61 18.76
C ASN A 59 15.58 3.00 19.43
N LEU A 60 15.67 1.76 19.88
CA LEU A 60 14.56 1.10 20.62
C LEU A 60 14.76 1.20 22.13
N GLY A 61 15.96 1.58 22.59
CA GLY A 61 16.30 1.74 24.00
C GLY A 61 16.09 3.16 24.51
N ASP A 62 16.72 3.45 25.65
CA ASP A 62 16.66 4.78 26.28
C ASP A 62 17.17 5.90 25.35
N PRO A 63 16.67 7.14 25.49
CA PRO A 63 17.10 8.26 24.66
C PRO A 63 18.62 8.48 24.73
N ILE A 64 19.25 8.54 23.56
CA ILE A 64 20.67 8.86 23.43
C ILE A 64 20.82 10.39 23.37
N THR A 65 21.62 10.97 24.26
CA THR A 65 21.82 12.43 24.33
C THR A 65 23.28 12.85 24.15
N SER A 66 24.23 11.92 24.26
CA SER A 66 25.68 12.18 24.19
C SER A 66 26.32 11.83 22.85
N GLY A 67 25.52 11.75 21.78
CA GLY A 67 25.96 11.33 20.45
C GLY A 67 25.72 9.85 20.17
N TRP A 68 25.55 9.53 18.88
CA TRP A 68 25.35 8.18 18.39
C TRP A 68 26.41 7.82 17.34
N ASN A 69 26.82 6.56 17.33
CA ASN A 69 27.62 5.98 16.27
C ASN A 69 27.08 4.62 15.86
N ILE A 70 27.14 4.35 14.55
CA ILE A 70 26.74 3.10 13.92
C ILE A 70 27.98 2.43 13.38
N THR A 71 28.18 1.17 13.71
CA THR A 71 29.29 0.38 13.18
C THR A 71 28.81 -0.88 12.48
N TRP A 72 29.48 -1.25 11.40
CA TRP A 72 29.35 -2.56 10.77
C TRP A 72 30.67 -2.95 10.10
N THR A 73 30.77 -4.22 9.69
CA THR A 73 31.90 -4.72 8.92
C THR A 73 31.37 -5.39 7.65
N TRP A 74 31.98 -5.09 6.51
CA TRP A 74 31.70 -5.79 5.27
C TRP A 74 32.46 -7.11 5.18
N ALA A 75 31.81 -8.11 4.58
CA ALA A 75 32.45 -9.40 4.28
C ALA A 75 33.32 -9.34 3.01
N GLY A 76 33.12 -8.34 2.16
CA GLY A 76 33.82 -8.15 0.89
C GLY A 76 34.83 -7.01 0.92
N ASN A 77 35.07 -6.44 -0.26
CA ASN A 77 36.07 -5.37 -0.46
C ASN A 77 35.43 -4.00 -0.68
N GLN A 78 34.20 -3.79 -0.20
CA GLN A 78 33.50 -2.53 -0.37
C GLN A 78 34.28 -1.36 0.25
N GLN A 79 34.31 -0.21 -0.44
CA GLN A 79 34.99 1.01 0.01
C GLN A 79 34.07 2.23 -0.12
N VAL A 80 33.78 2.91 0.99
CA VAL A 80 33.01 4.16 1.01
C VAL A 80 33.79 5.26 0.30
N THR A 81 33.14 5.95 -0.64
CA THR A 81 33.70 7.11 -1.34
C THR A 81 33.15 8.43 -0.81
N GLN A 82 31.88 8.46 -0.42
CA GLN A 82 31.21 9.66 0.11
C GLN A 82 30.06 9.27 1.05
N GLY A 83 29.79 10.10 2.05
CA GLY A 83 28.67 9.94 2.98
C GLY A 83 27.81 11.20 3.11
N TRP A 84 26.59 11.03 3.60
CA TRP A 84 25.69 12.12 3.99
C TRP A 84 24.86 11.74 5.22
N ASN A 85 24.28 12.73 5.89
CA ASN A 85 23.50 12.57 7.13
C ASN A 85 24.25 11.83 8.25
N GLY A 86 25.58 11.87 8.22
CA GLY A 86 26.49 11.26 9.18
C GLY A 86 27.95 11.46 8.77
N GLU A 87 28.85 11.49 9.75
CA GLU A 87 30.29 11.54 9.53
C GLU A 87 30.83 10.12 9.40
N ILE A 88 31.20 9.73 8.17
CA ILE A 88 31.58 8.35 7.85
C ILE A 88 33.10 8.21 7.84
N SER A 89 33.59 7.17 8.49
CA SER A 89 34.99 6.74 8.45
C SER A 89 35.05 5.23 8.22
N GLN A 90 36.06 4.79 7.48
CA GLN A 90 36.29 3.37 7.19
C GLN A 90 37.76 3.02 7.44
N SER A 91 38.00 1.89 8.09
CA SER A 91 39.32 1.28 8.25
C SER A 91 39.23 -0.19 7.86
N GLY A 92 39.93 -0.58 6.79
CA GLY A 92 39.78 -1.90 6.18
C GLY A 92 38.33 -2.14 5.76
N THR A 93 37.71 -3.20 6.29
CA THR A 93 36.30 -3.54 6.03
C THR A 93 35.32 -2.98 7.07
N SER A 94 35.81 -2.34 8.14
CA SER A 94 34.99 -1.79 9.21
C SER A 94 34.61 -0.34 8.94
N VAL A 95 33.32 -0.04 9.01
CA VAL A 95 32.75 1.30 8.80
C VAL A 95 32.17 1.82 10.11
N THR A 96 32.41 3.10 10.40
CA THR A 96 31.82 3.84 11.50
C THR A 96 31.15 5.11 10.97
N VAL A 97 29.87 5.28 11.28
CA VAL A 97 29.11 6.51 11.02
C VAL A 97 28.83 7.19 12.35
N ARG A 98 29.26 8.44 12.53
CA ARG A 98 28.96 9.25 13.71
C ARG A 98 27.91 10.31 13.40
N ASN A 99 27.18 10.72 14.43
CA ASN A 99 26.26 11.84 14.32
C ASN A 99 26.99 13.11 13.88
N PRO A 100 26.39 13.95 13.01
CA PRO A 100 26.90 15.29 12.78
C PRO A 100 26.70 16.15 14.04
N SER A 101 27.45 17.25 14.14
CA SER A 101 27.44 18.15 15.31
C SER A 101 26.06 18.68 15.71
N TRP A 102 25.12 18.74 14.75
CA TRP A 102 23.75 19.22 14.93
C TRP A 102 22.71 18.14 15.25
N ALA A 103 23.06 16.84 15.25
CA ALA A 103 22.12 15.74 15.50
C ALA A 103 22.64 14.70 16.50
N ALA A 104 23.18 15.16 17.64
CA ALA A 104 23.72 14.27 18.68
C ALA A 104 22.66 13.50 19.49
N SER A 105 21.39 13.93 19.45
CA SER A 105 20.30 13.27 20.17
C SER A 105 19.53 12.28 19.29
N LEU A 106 19.19 11.13 19.86
CA LEU A 106 18.34 10.11 19.25
C LEU A 106 17.40 9.52 20.30
N GLY A 107 16.18 10.05 20.36
CA GLY A 107 15.15 9.60 21.32
C GLY A 107 14.72 8.15 21.11
N THR A 108 14.04 7.58 22.10
CA THR A 108 13.40 6.26 21.97
C THR A 108 12.38 6.28 20.82
N ASN A 109 12.43 5.25 19.98
CA ASN A 109 11.71 5.11 18.71
C ASN A 109 11.98 6.18 17.65
N ALA A 110 12.88 7.14 17.90
CA ALA A 110 13.33 8.07 16.88
C ALA A 110 14.34 7.37 15.94
N SER A 111 14.43 7.86 14.71
CA SER A 111 15.31 7.30 13.69
C SER A 111 16.23 8.33 13.07
N VAL A 112 17.39 7.86 12.61
CA VAL A 112 18.32 8.62 11.77
C VAL A 112 18.60 7.85 10.48
N ASN A 113 18.86 8.59 9.40
CA ASN A 113 18.99 8.03 8.06
C ASN A 113 20.32 8.38 7.38
N PRO A 114 21.46 7.90 7.91
CA PRO A 114 22.74 8.10 7.24
C PRO A 114 22.78 7.28 5.94
N GLY A 115 23.39 7.85 4.90
CA GLY A 115 23.59 7.18 3.62
C GLY A 115 25.00 7.41 3.09
N PHE A 116 25.40 6.58 2.13
CA PHE A 116 26.73 6.64 1.55
C PHE A 116 26.75 6.11 0.12
N GLN A 117 27.78 6.53 -0.63
CA GLN A 117 28.21 5.91 -1.87
C GLN A 117 29.47 5.09 -1.60
N ALA A 118 29.57 3.92 -2.22
CA ALA A 118 30.73 3.03 -2.10
C ALA A 118 31.03 2.31 -3.42
N THR A 119 32.27 1.84 -3.56
CA THR A 119 32.73 0.97 -4.65
C THR A 119 32.89 -0.46 -4.18
N TYR A 120 32.86 -1.42 -5.10
CA TYR A 120 33.11 -2.85 -4.84
C TYR A 120 33.60 -3.55 -6.11
N SER A 121 34.11 -4.78 -5.97
CA SER A 121 34.33 -5.68 -7.11
C SER A 121 33.80 -7.07 -6.81
N GLY A 122 33.26 -7.77 -7.81
CA GLY A 122 32.69 -9.10 -7.61
C GLY A 122 31.32 -9.01 -6.94
N THR A 123 31.17 -9.60 -5.75
CA THR A 123 29.87 -9.67 -5.05
C THR A 123 29.73 -8.56 -4.01
N ASN A 124 28.62 -7.82 -4.07
CA ASN A 124 28.27 -6.82 -3.05
C ASN A 124 27.44 -7.45 -1.90
N THR A 125 28.10 -8.21 -1.03
CA THR A 125 27.42 -8.84 0.13
C THR A 125 27.07 -7.80 1.19
N ALA A 126 25.80 -7.73 1.57
CA ALA A 126 25.31 -6.85 2.62
C ALA A 126 25.88 -7.23 4.02
N PRO A 127 26.10 -6.26 4.92
CA PRO A 127 26.47 -6.55 6.31
C PRO A 127 25.39 -7.35 7.03
N THR A 128 25.80 -8.33 7.84
CA THR A 128 24.87 -9.18 8.61
C THR A 128 24.57 -8.64 10.00
N SER A 129 25.33 -7.64 10.47
CA SER A 129 25.19 -7.07 11.81
C SER A 129 25.58 -5.59 11.83
N PHE A 130 24.80 -4.79 12.56
CA PHE A 130 25.09 -3.39 12.87
C PHE A 130 25.09 -3.20 14.39
N SER A 131 25.86 -2.24 14.88
CA SER A 131 25.85 -1.85 16.30
C SER A 131 25.62 -0.35 16.46
N LEU A 132 24.72 0.04 17.38
CA LEU A 132 24.49 1.42 17.81
C LEU A 132 25.20 1.65 19.15
N ASN A 133 26.15 2.57 19.21
CA ASN A 133 26.96 2.87 20.41
C ASN A 133 27.57 1.59 21.05
N GLY A 134 28.01 0.66 20.22
CA GLY A 134 28.59 -0.63 20.66
C GLY A 134 27.58 -1.73 21.00
N THR A 135 26.28 -1.44 21.00
CA THR A 135 25.22 -2.45 21.20
C THR A 135 24.76 -3.01 19.86
N VAL A 136 24.84 -4.34 19.68
CA VAL A 136 24.36 -5.00 18.45
C VAL A 136 22.86 -4.80 18.27
N CYS A 137 22.45 -4.38 17.09
CA CYS A 137 21.06 -4.18 16.73
C CYS A 137 20.39 -5.52 16.42
N THR A 138 19.63 -6.04 17.38
CA THR A 138 18.89 -7.30 17.26
C THR A 138 17.41 -7.10 16.88
N GLY A 139 16.97 -5.86 16.69
CA GLY A 139 15.57 -5.53 16.42
C GLY A 139 14.67 -5.54 17.66
N ALA A 140 15.23 -5.76 18.84
CA ALA A 140 14.55 -5.74 20.13
C ALA A 140 15.45 -5.11 21.21
N VAL A 141 14.88 -4.88 22.40
CA VAL A 141 15.62 -4.40 23.58
C VAL A 141 15.96 -5.59 24.47
N ALA A 142 17.19 -5.65 25.01
CA ALA A 142 17.59 -6.73 25.92
C ALA A 142 16.77 -6.67 27.23
N GLY A 143 15.97 -7.72 27.50
CA GLY A 143 15.12 -7.80 28.70
C GLY A 143 13.92 -8.76 28.61
N THR A 144 13.55 -9.23 27.41
CA THR A 144 12.49 -10.24 27.26
C THR A 144 13.11 -11.64 27.30
N PRO A 145 12.75 -12.53 28.25
CA PRO A 145 13.33 -13.87 28.34
C PRO A 145 12.93 -14.67 27.09
N THR A 146 13.92 -14.96 26.24
CA THR A 146 13.77 -15.89 25.12
C THR A 146 14.15 -17.27 25.64
N SER A 147 13.19 -18.19 25.74
CA SER A 147 13.47 -19.59 26.04
C SER A 147 14.24 -20.22 24.89
N THR A 148 15.44 -20.70 25.18
CA THR A 148 16.28 -21.47 24.26
C THR A 148 15.84 -22.93 24.26
N PRO A 149 15.68 -23.60 23.10
CA PRO A 149 15.73 -25.05 23.04
C PRO A 149 17.14 -25.50 22.62
N THR A 150 17.82 -26.19 23.51
CA THR A 150 18.95 -27.06 23.20
C THR A 150 18.47 -28.30 22.45
N GLY A 151 19.05 -28.60 21.28
CA GLY A 151 18.81 -29.85 20.55
C GLY A 151 19.75 -30.02 19.36
N ASN A 152 20.60 -31.05 19.43
CA ASN A 152 21.70 -31.43 18.52
C ASN A 152 21.25 -31.81 17.08
N PRO A 153 22.11 -31.82 16.05
CA PRO A 153 21.72 -32.05 14.66
C PRO A 153 21.61 -33.56 14.34
N GLY A 154 20.45 -33.96 13.83
CA GLY A 154 20.18 -35.29 13.29
C GLY A 154 19.54 -35.19 11.90
N THR A 155 20.07 -35.98 10.98
CA THR A 155 19.86 -36.12 9.52
C THR A 155 18.38 -36.29 9.10
N PRO A 156 17.95 -35.86 7.89
CA PRO A 156 16.54 -35.70 7.57
C PRO A 156 15.89 -37.01 7.07
N THR A 157 14.66 -37.26 7.51
CA THR A 157 13.73 -38.20 6.86
C THR A 157 12.35 -37.52 6.77
N PRO A 158 11.62 -37.61 5.64
CA PRO A 158 10.40 -36.83 5.44
C PRO A 158 9.21 -37.45 6.20
N GLY A 159 8.54 -36.63 7.02
CA GLY A 159 7.30 -36.96 7.73
C GLY A 159 6.30 -35.79 7.67
N PRO A 160 5.00 -36.04 7.94
CA PRO A 160 3.86 -35.39 7.30
C PRO A 160 3.59 -33.96 7.78
N THR A 161 3.00 -33.16 6.89
CA THR A 161 2.58 -31.77 7.13
C THR A 161 1.56 -31.66 8.28
N THR A 162 2.00 -31.16 9.44
CA THR A 162 1.13 -30.65 10.50
C THR A 162 0.83 -29.15 10.25
N PRO A 163 -0.43 -28.69 10.42
CA PRO A 163 -0.78 -27.27 10.30
C PRO A 163 -0.08 -26.41 11.35
N GLY A 164 0.39 -25.21 10.95
CA GLY A 164 1.02 -24.23 11.84
C GLY A 164 0.08 -23.71 12.94
N PRO A 165 0.63 -23.00 13.95
CA PRO A 165 -0.12 -22.58 15.13
C PRO A 165 -1.32 -21.71 14.74
N SER A 166 -2.51 -22.14 15.14
CA SER A 166 -3.75 -21.39 14.94
C SER A 166 -3.75 -20.11 15.77
N THR A 167 -3.77 -18.96 15.11
CA THR A 167 -4.13 -17.68 15.73
C THR A 167 -5.47 -17.85 16.47
N PRO A 168 -5.63 -17.33 17.70
CA PRO A 168 -6.92 -17.37 18.39
C PRO A 168 -8.03 -16.82 17.50
N ALA A 169 -9.16 -17.52 17.46
CA ALA A 169 -10.34 -17.11 16.69
C ALA A 169 -10.73 -15.66 17.01
N GLY A 170 -10.93 -14.83 15.98
CA GLY A 170 -11.37 -13.43 16.12
C GLY A 170 -10.26 -12.41 16.42
N GLN A 171 -8.98 -12.77 16.29
CA GLN A 171 -7.89 -11.79 16.25
C GLN A 171 -7.38 -11.56 14.83
N LYS A 172 -7.07 -10.30 14.52
CA LYS A 172 -6.51 -9.92 13.22
C LYS A 172 -5.11 -10.50 13.05
N VAL A 173 -4.87 -11.14 11.91
CA VAL A 173 -3.52 -11.52 11.47
C VAL A 173 -2.86 -10.36 10.74
N ASP A 174 -1.54 -10.43 10.55
CA ASP A 174 -0.78 -9.41 9.81
C ASP A 174 -1.25 -9.31 8.36
N ASN A 175 -1.31 -10.43 7.63
CA ASN A 175 -1.83 -10.49 6.27
C ASN A 175 -3.02 -11.47 6.19
N PRO A 176 -4.25 -11.01 5.87
CA PRO A 176 -5.45 -11.86 5.87
C PRO A 176 -5.50 -12.86 4.70
N TYR A 177 -4.65 -12.73 3.68
CA TYR A 177 -4.63 -13.59 2.50
C TYR A 177 -3.68 -14.79 2.66
N VAL A 178 -2.65 -14.68 3.51
CA VAL A 178 -1.67 -15.76 3.68
C VAL A 178 -2.33 -16.99 4.31
N GLY A 179 -2.14 -18.13 3.65
CA GLY A 179 -2.65 -19.43 4.10
C GLY A 179 -4.17 -19.58 4.06
N ALA A 180 -4.89 -18.68 3.38
CA ALA A 180 -6.35 -18.69 3.32
C ALA A 180 -6.84 -18.90 1.88
N GLN A 181 -7.84 -19.77 1.73
CA GLN A 181 -8.56 -19.95 0.47
C GLN A 181 -9.56 -18.79 0.29
N GLY A 182 -9.58 -18.19 -0.90
CA GLY A 182 -10.51 -17.11 -1.20
C GLY A 182 -11.91 -17.61 -1.54
N TYR A 183 -12.92 -16.82 -1.15
CA TYR A 183 -14.30 -16.99 -1.56
C TYR A 183 -14.48 -16.84 -3.07
N VAL A 184 -15.13 -17.82 -3.70
CA VAL A 184 -15.54 -17.76 -5.11
C VAL A 184 -17.00 -17.33 -5.17
N ASN A 185 -17.28 -16.14 -5.69
CA ASN A 185 -18.65 -15.65 -5.84
C ASN A 185 -19.43 -16.55 -6.85
N PRO A 186 -20.47 -17.28 -6.42
CA PRO A 186 -21.21 -18.18 -7.29
C PRO A 186 -21.96 -17.45 -8.42
N GLU A 187 -22.42 -16.22 -8.19
CA GLU A 187 -23.12 -15.43 -9.23
C GLU A 187 -22.14 -15.00 -10.33
N TRP A 188 -20.95 -14.51 -9.95
CA TRP A 188 -19.92 -14.19 -10.94
C TRP A 188 -19.40 -15.44 -11.65
N LYS A 189 -19.19 -16.54 -10.91
CA LYS A 189 -18.79 -17.84 -11.49
C LYS A 189 -19.75 -18.26 -12.62
N ALA A 190 -21.06 -18.19 -12.37
CA ALA A 190 -22.07 -18.52 -13.36
C ALA A 190 -22.03 -17.58 -14.59
N LYS A 191 -21.88 -16.27 -14.37
CA LYS A 191 -21.69 -15.29 -15.46
C LYS A 191 -20.45 -15.63 -16.30
N ALA A 192 -19.30 -15.87 -15.66
CA ALA A 192 -18.06 -16.21 -16.35
C ALA A 192 -18.21 -17.50 -17.18
N GLU A 193 -18.80 -18.56 -16.61
CA GLU A 193 -19.00 -19.85 -17.28
C GLU A 193 -20.01 -19.79 -18.44
N SER A 194 -20.83 -18.73 -18.53
CA SER A 194 -21.69 -18.48 -19.69
C SER A 194 -20.92 -18.05 -20.95
N VAL A 195 -19.65 -17.63 -20.80
CA VAL A 195 -18.77 -17.24 -21.90
C VAL A 195 -17.82 -18.40 -22.23
N ALA A 196 -17.63 -18.67 -23.52
CA ALA A 196 -16.73 -19.74 -23.97
C ALA A 196 -15.32 -19.58 -23.38
N GLY A 197 -14.82 -20.63 -22.72
CA GLY A 197 -13.53 -20.64 -22.05
C GLY A 197 -13.52 -20.05 -20.63
N GLY A 198 -14.64 -19.51 -20.14
CA GLY A 198 -14.75 -18.88 -18.84
C GLY A 198 -14.50 -19.80 -17.64
N SER A 199 -14.66 -21.12 -17.80
CA SER A 199 -14.31 -22.10 -16.76
C SER A 199 -12.82 -22.09 -16.36
N ARG A 200 -11.94 -21.52 -17.20
CA ARG A 200 -10.51 -21.32 -16.88
C ARG A 200 -10.28 -20.29 -15.79
N ILE A 201 -11.24 -19.38 -15.57
CA ILE A 201 -11.10 -18.27 -14.62
C ILE A 201 -12.14 -18.28 -13.51
N SER A 202 -13.24 -18.99 -13.68
CA SER A 202 -14.44 -18.90 -12.84
C SER A 202 -14.24 -19.40 -11.41
N SER A 203 -13.10 -20.04 -11.12
CA SER A 203 -12.68 -20.48 -9.79
C SER A 203 -11.78 -19.49 -9.06
N ASN A 204 -11.46 -18.33 -9.66
CA ASN A 204 -10.71 -17.28 -8.97
C ASN A 204 -11.62 -16.48 -8.03
N PRO A 205 -11.13 -16.07 -6.85
CA PRO A 205 -11.90 -15.24 -5.94
C PRO A 205 -12.03 -13.80 -6.48
N THR A 206 -13.26 -13.27 -6.49
CA THR A 206 -13.58 -11.89 -6.85
C THR A 206 -14.30 -11.19 -5.70
N ALA A 207 -14.13 -9.87 -5.55
CA ALA A 207 -14.85 -9.13 -4.53
C ALA A 207 -16.36 -9.00 -4.82
N VAL A 208 -17.15 -8.87 -3.76
CA VAL A 208 -18.59 -8.60 -3.81
C VAL A 208 -18.81 -7.10 -3.61
N TRP A 209 -19.51 -6.45 -4.55
CA TRP A 209 -19.72 -5.01 -4.51
C TRP A 209 -21.04 -4.68 -3.81
N ILE A 210 -20.98 -3.82 -2.79
CA ILE A 210 -22.16 -3.29 -2.11
C ILE A 210 -22.41 -1.88 -2.64
N ASP A 211 -22.68 -1.72 -3.93
CA ASP A 211 -22.75 -0.42 -4.62
C ASP A 211 -24.02 0.41 -4.32
N ARG A 212 -24.90 -0.08 -3.43
CA ARG A 212 -26.14 0.57 -2.97
C ARG A 212 -26.68 -0.11 -1.71
N ILE A 213 -27.60 0.53 -1.00
CA ILE A 213 -28.29 0.00 0.18
C ILE A 213 -29.01 -1.31 -0.15
N ALA A 214 -29.68 -1.40 -1.30
CA ALA A 214 -30.39 -2.61 -1.70
C ALA A 214 -29.48 -3.83 -1.92
N ALA A 215 -28.17 -3.63 -2.15
CA ALA A 215 -27.22 -4.75 -2.29
C ALA A 215 -26.88 -5.42 -0.95
N ILE A 216 -27.25 -4.80 0.19
CA ILE A 216 -27.04 -5.39 1.52
C ILE A 216 -27.88 -6.65 1.71
N GLU A 217 -29.15 -6.60 1.29
CA GLU A 217 -30.11 -7.70 1.37
C GLU A 217 -30.22 -8.48 0.05
N GLY A 218 -29.54 -8.04 -1.01
CA GLY A 218 -29.64 -8.61 -2.35
C GLY A 218 -30.78 -8.00 -3.16
N THR A 219 -30.68 -8.05 -4.49
CA THR A 219 -31.70 -7.47 -5.38
C THR A 219 -32.05 -8.45 -6.49
N GLU A 220 -33.16 -9.18 -6.34
CA GLU A 220 -33.63 -10.09 -7.39
C GLU A 220 -33.78 -9.37 -8.74
N GLY A 221 -33.22 -9.96 -9.79
CA GLY A 221 -33.25 -9.39 -11.14
C GLY A 221 -32.32 -8.19 -11.36
N SER A 222 -31.52 -7.76 -10.38
CA SER A 222 -30.51 -6.73 -10.63
C SER A 222 -29.46 -7.22 -11.60
N SER A 223 -29.15 -6.38 -12.58
CA SER A 223 -28.11 -6.66 -13.56
C SER A 223 -26.70 -6.53 -12.99
N SER A 224 -26.50 -5.70 -11.94
CA SER A 224 -25.18 -5.43 -11.37
C SER A 224 -24.79 -6.30 -10.17
N ASN A 225 -25.61 -6.35 -9.11
CA ASN A 225 -25.21 -6.99 -7.85
C ASN A 225 -25.72 -8.42 -7.71
N GLY A 226 -26.67 -8.82 -8.55
CA GLY A 226 -27.34 -10.10 -8.41
C GLY A 226 -28.31 -10.15 -7.23
N SER A 227 -28.76 -11.37 -6.96
CA SER A 227 -29.77 -11.71 -5.97
C SER A 227 -29.22 -11.88 -4.56
N MET A 228 -27.93 -12.17 -4.41
CA MET A 228 -27.31 -12.42 -3.12
C MET A 228 -27.00 -11.13 -2.35
N GLY A 229 -27.43 -11.07 -1.08
CA GLY A 229 -27.03 -10.04 -0.14
C GLY A 229 -25.70 -10.35 0.56
N VAL A 230 -25.27 -9.44 1.43
CA VAL A 230 -24.03 -9.59 2.23
C VAL A 230 -24.08 -10.87 3.07
N ARG A 231 -25.23 -11.16 3.68
CA ARG A 231 -25.43 -12.35 4.50
C ARG A 231 -25.35 -13.64 3.66
N ASP A 232 -25.93 -13.64 2.46
CA ASP A 232 -25.90 -14.81 1.57
C ASP A 232 -24.47 -15.12 1.10
N HIS A 233 -23.69 -14.08 0.78
CA HIS A 233 -22.29 -14.26 0.39
C HIS A 233 -21.42 -14.77 1.55
N LEU A 234 -21.63 -14.27 2.76
CA LEU A 234 -20.94 -14.78 3.96
C LEU A 234 -21.30 -16.24 4.24
N ASP A 235 -22.57 -16.62 4.08
CA ASP A 235 -23.04 -18.00 4.26
C ASP A 235 -22.46 -18.94 3.19
N ALA A 236 -22.42 -18.49 1.93
CA ALA A 236 -21.78 -19.21 0.85
C ALA A 236 -20.26 -19.36 1.09
N ALA A 237 -19.59 -18.35 1.64
CA ALA A 237 -18.17 -18.42 1.98
C ALA A 237 -17.89 -19.48 3.06
N LEU A 238 -18.73 -19.53 4.11
CA LEU A 238 -18.65 -20.60 5.10
C LEU A 238 -18.89 -21.98 4.49
N ALA A 239 -19.90 -22.11 3.62
CA ALA A 239 -20.21 -23.36 2.94
C ALA A 239 -19.08 -23.86 2.02
N GLN A 240 -18.33 -22.93 1.41
CA GLN A 240 -17.14 -23.24 0.61
C GLN A 240 -15.91 -23.61 1.46
N GLY A 241 -15.95 -23.37 2.78
CA GLY A 241 -14.76 -23.46 3.63
C GLY A 241 -13.73 -22.36 3.31
N ALA A 242 -14.18 -21.21 2.78
CA ALA A 242 -13.30 -20.09 2.47
C ALA A 242 -12.63 -19.55 3.74
N GLY A 243 -11.34 -19.23 3.64
CA GLY A 243 -10.60 -18.54 4.70
C GLY A 243 -10.79 -17.03 4.67
N TYR A 244 -11.13 -16.46 3.51
CA TYR A 244 -11.43 -15.04 3.38
C TYR A 244 -12.51 -14.72 2.33
N ILE A 245 -13.15 -13.57 2.50
CA ILE A 245 -14.08 -12.94 1.54
C ILE A 245 -13.77 -11.46 1.41
N GLN A 246 -13.96 -10.89 0.21
CA GLN A 246 -13.75 -9.47 -0.07
C GLN A 246 -15.09 -8.78 -0.38
N PHE A 247 -15.33 -7.63 0.25
CA PHE A 247 -16.43 -6.72 -0.06
C PHE A 247 -15.88 -5.36 -0.49
N VAL A 248 -16.61 -4.69 -1.38
CA VAL A 248 -16.37 -3.27 -1.72
C VAL A 248 -17.46 -2.44 -1.08
N ILE A 249 -17.07 -1.62 -0.11
CA ILE A 249 -17.89 -0.58 0.50
C ILE A 249 -17.83 0.62 -0.44
N TYR A 250 -18.93 0.94 -1.12
CA TYR A 250 -18.91 1.87 -2.24
C TYR A 250 -20.27 2.57 -2.41
N ASN A 251 -20.63 3.41 -1.45
CA ASN A 251 -21.89 4.16 -1.54
C ASN A 251 -21.82 5.52 -0.85
N LEU A 252 -20.65 6.17 -0.82
CA LEU A 252 -20.53 7.52 -0.25
C LEU A 252 -21.59 8.49 -0.80
N PRO A 253 -22.08 9.44 0.01
CA PRO A 253 -22.87 10.57 -0.47
C PRO A 253 -22.11 11.34 -1.56
N GLY A 254 -22.75 11.62 -2.70
CA GLY A 254 -22.10 12.29 -3.83
C GLY A 254 -20.95 11.47 -4.43
N ARG A 255 -21.07 10.13 -4.43
CA ARG A 255 -20.10 9.17 -5.00
C ARG A 255 -19.61 9.57 -6.39
N ASP A 256 -18.35 9.26 -6.68
CA ASP A 256 -17.66 9.52 -7.94
C ASP A 256 -17.79 10.97 -8.39
N CYS A 257 -17.45 11.91 -7.52
CA CYS A 257 -17.72 13.33 -7.76
C CYS A 257 -17.12 13.91 -9.06
N ALA A 258 -16.18 13.20 -9.70
CA ALA A 258 -15.57 13.58 -10.98
C ALA A 258 -16.11 12.81 -12.21
N ALA A 259 -17.04 11.87 -12.02
CA ALA A 259 -17.60 11.01 -13.06
C ALA A 259 -19.15 11.03 -13.03
N LEU A 260 -19.77 10.32 -13.98
CA LEU A 260 -21.23 10.22 -14.14
C LEU A 260 -21.76 8.77 -14.24
N ALA A 261 -20.90 7.78 -14.51
CA ALA A 261 -21.34 6.42 -14.88
C ALA A 261 -21.81 5.61 -13.68
N SER A 262 -21.25 5.92 -12.52
CA SER A 262 -21.46 5.25 -11.26
C SER A 262 -21.98 6.24 -10.19
N ASN A 263 -22.70 7.30 -10.59
CA ASN A 263 -23.33 8.20 -9.64
C ASN A 263 -24.12 7.42 -8.59
N GLY A 264 -23.68 7.53 -7.33
CA GLY A 264 -24.27 6.80 -6.21
C GLY A 264 -25.71 7.24 -5.93
N GLU A 265 -26.49 6.38 -5.29
CA GLU A 265 -27.89 6.67 -4.97
C GLU A 265 -28.06 7.78 -3.90
N LEU A 266 -26.99 8.07 -3.16
CA LEU A 266 -26.98 9.05 -2.08
C LEU A 266 -26.48 10.39 -2.60
N GLY A 267 -27.32 11.42 -2.50
CA GLY A 267 -26.97 12.80 -2.79
C GLY A 267 -25.92 13.37 -1.83
N PRO A 268 -25.28 14.51 -2.15
CA PRO A 268 -24.10 15.01 -1.44
C PRO A 268 -24.32 15.37 0.04
N THR A 269 -25.57 15.52 0.48
CA THR A 269 -25.94 15.86 1.87
C THR A 269 -26.45 14.66 2.67
N GLU A 270 -26.48 13.46 2.09
CA GLU A 270 -27.09 12.26 2.70
C GLU A 270 -26.12 11.45 3.57
N LEU A 271 -25.10 12.08 4.16
CA LEU A 271 -24.19 11.42 5.10
C LEU A 271 -24.91 10.70 6.26
N PRO A 272 -25.96 11.26 6.89
CA PRO A 272 -26.72 10.52 7.92
C PRO A 272 -27.33 9.21 7.41
N ARG A 273 -27.79 9.18 6.15
CA ARG A 273 -28.36 7.98 5.52
C ARG A 273 -27.29 6.95 5.21
N TYR A 274 -26.14 7.38 4.67
CA TYR A 274 -24.97 6.53 4.50
C TYR A 274 -24.55 5.85 5.82
N LYS A 275 -24.52 6.60 6.92
CA LYS A 275 -24.16 6.06 8.24
C LYS A 275 -25.17 4.99 8.69
N THR A 276 -26.45 5.35 8.73
CA THR A 276 -27.50 4.56 9.43
C THR A 276 -28.17 3.48 8.58
N GLN A 277 -28.21 3.64 7.26
CA GLN A 277 -28.90 2.71 6.35
C GLN A 277 -27.94 1.91 5.48
N TYR A 278 -26.65 2.27 5.44
CA TYR A 278 -25.65 1.58 4.65
C TYR A 278 -24.55 0.97 5.53
N ILE A 279 -23.74 1.78 6.22
CA ILE A 279 -22.64 1.26 7.05
C ILE A 279 -23.12 0.46 8.27
N ASP A 280 -24.11 0.98 9.00
CA ASP A 280 -24.59 0.33 10.22
C ASP A 280 -25.14 -1.10 9.99
N PRO A 281 -26.01 -1.34 8.97
CA PRO A 281 -26.45 -2.70 8.65
C PRO A 281 -25.30 -3.63 8.22
N ILE A 282 -24.36 -3.15 7.40
CA ILE A 282 -23.19 -3.95 6.98
C ILE A 282 -22.36 -4.36 8.20
N ALA A 283 -22.06 -3.41 9.09
CA ALA A 283 -21.30 -3.67 10.30
C ALA A 283 -22.02 -4.68 11.22
N ALA A 284 -23.35 -4.58 11.36
CA ALA A 284 -24.14 -5.51 12.13
C ALA A 284 -24.09 -6.94 11.57
N ILE A 285 -24.14 -7.11 10.25
CA ILE A 285 -24.01 -8.42 9.59
C ILE A 285 -22.59 -8.98 9.77
N GLN A 286 -21.56 -8.17 9.51
CA GLN A 286 -20.16 -8.61 9.60
C GLN A 286 -19.71 -8.94 11.03
N ALA A 287 -20.32 -8.31 12.04
CA ALA A 287 -20.05 -8.56 13.45
C ALA A 287 -20.78 -9.81 14.01
N ASP A 288 -21.64 -10.45 13.22
CA ASP A 288 -22.35 -11.67 13.64
C ASP A 288 -21.35 -12.76 14.06
N PRO A 289 -21.43 -13.30 15.29
CA PRO A 289 -20.51 -14.33 15.78
C PRO A 289 -20.43 -15.58 14.89
N LYS A 290 -21.42 -15.83 14.03
CA LYS A 290 -21.40 -16.87 12.99
C LYS A 290 -20.16 -16.75 12.09
N TYR A 291 -19.71 -15.53 11.78
CA TYR A 291 -18.62 -15.29 10.82
C TYR A 291 -17.26 -15.03 11.45
N LYS A 292 -17.12 -15.08 12.79
CA LYS A 292 -15.91 -14.70 13.52
C LYS A 292 -14.59 -15.37 13.07
N ASN A 293 -14.70 -16.53 12.40
CA ASN A 293 -13.56 -17.30 11.89
C ASN A 293 -13.25 -17.01 10.41
N LEU A 294 -14.14 -16.34 9.68
CA LEU A 294 -13.96 -15.92 8.30
C LEU A 294 -13.30 -14.55 8.29
N ARG A 295 -12.21 -14.38 7.54
CA ARG A 295 -11.57 -13.07 7.37
C ARG A 295 -12.38 -12.25 6.37
N ILE A 296 -12.90 -11.11 6.81
CA ILE A 296 -13.72 -10.23 5.98
C ILE A 296 -12.86 -9.03 5.58
N ILE A 297 -12.54 -8.91 4.30
CA ILE A 297 -11.77 -7.80 3.77
C ILE A 297 -12.75 -6.77 3.19
N ASN A 298 -12.70 -5.55 3.70
CA ASN A 298 -13.46 -4.43 3.15
C ASN A 298 -12.53 -3.50 2.38
N ILE A 299 -12.82 -3.29 1.11
CA ILE A 299 -12.23 -2.26 0.27
C ILE A 299 -13.09 -1.03 0.42
N VAL A 300 -12.51 0.04 0.96
CA VAL A 300 -13.26 1.18 1.47
C VAL A 300 -13.23 2.32 0.46
N GLU A 301 -14.41 2.55 -0.14
CA GLU A 301 -14.82 3.71 -0.91
C GLU A 301 -13.84 4.08 -2.01
N ILE A 302 -13.89 3.30 -3.10
CA ILE A 302 -13.12 3.58 -4.32
C ILE A 302 -13.51 4.91 -4.93
N ASP A 303 -12.61 5.49 -5.75
CA ASP A 303 -12.87 6.74 -6.51
C ASP A 303 -13.43 7.88 -5.64
N SER A 304 -12.95 7.99 -4.39
CA SER A 304 -13.46 8.95 -3.41
C SER A 304 -12.43 10.02 -3.04
N LEU A 305 -11.67 9.83 -1.95
CA LEU A 305 -10.76 10.80 -1.36
C LEU A 305 -9.74 11.39 -2.35
N PRO A 306 -9.10 10.60 -3.25
CA PRO A 306 -8.18 11.16 -4.24
C PRO A 306 -8.79 12.29 -5.10
N ASN A 307 -10.11 12.25 -5.36
CA ASN A 307 -10.79 13.33 -6.08
C ASN A 307 -10.72 14.68 -5.37
N LEU A 308 -10.68 14.70 -4.04
CA LEU A 308 -10.62 15.95 -3.25
C LEU A 308 -9.26 16.66 -3.37
N VAL A 309 -8.25 15.95 -3.88
CA VAL A 309 -6.92 16.49 -4.19
C VAL A 309 -6.87 16.92 -5.66
N THR A 310 -7.35 16.08 -6.58
CA THR A 310 -7.08 16.28 -8.02
C THR A 310 -8.20 16.97 -8.80
N ASN A 311 -9.45 16.90 -8.32
CA ASN A 311 -10.64 17.23 -9.11
C ASN A 311 -11.56 18.28 -8.44
N VAL A 312 -11.01 19.11 -7.56
CA VAL A 312 -11.73 20.22 -6.91
C VAL A 312 -11.54 21.52 -7.70
N ASP A 313 -10.29 21.85 -8.01
CA ASP A 313 -9.90 23.12 -8.58
C ASP A 313 -9.33 22.95 -10.01
N GLY A 314 -9.16 24.06 -10.73
CA GLY A 314 -8.57 24.08 -12.07
C GLY A 314 -9.44 23.47 -13.16
N ALA A 315 -8.82 23.20 -14.32
CA ALA A 315 -9.52 22.71 -15.52
C ALA A 315 -10.12 21.29 -15.36
N ALA A 316 -9.65 20.53 -14.37
CA ALA A 316 -10.15 19.21 -14.02
C ALA A 316 -11.28 19.25 -12.97
N GLY A 317 -11.53 20.40 -12.35
CA GLY A 317 -12.44 20.53 -11.21
C GLY A 317 -13.92 20.30 -11.53
N THR A 318 -14.66 19.68 -10.62
CA THR A 318 -16.13 19.53 -10.71
C THR A 318 -16.86 20.19 -9.55
N GLU A 319 -18.13 20.56 -9.76
CA GLU A 319 -18.97 21.12 -8.70
C GLU A 319 -19.22 20.12 -7.57
N MET A 320 -19.42 18.85 -7.92
CA MET A 320 -19.66 17.81 -6.92
C MET A 320 -18.43 17.61 -6.03
N CYS A 321 -17.21 17.58 -6.59
CA CYS A 321 -16.00 17.43 -5.75
C CYS A 321 -15.76 18.67 -4.88
N ARG A 322 -16.08 19.87 -5.37
CA ARG A 322 -16.08 21.10 -4.56
C ARG A 322 -17.10 21.01 -3.41
N THR A 323 -18.30 20.50 -3.69
CA THR A 323 -19.33 20.27 -2.68
C THR A 323 -18.86 19.26 -1.62
N MET A 324 -18.31 18.11 -2.04
CA MET A 324 -17.87 17.05 -1.13
C MET A 324 -16.66 17.44 -0.29
N LYS A 325 -15.77 18.31 -0.81
CA LYS A 325 -14.70 18.91 -0.02
C LYS A 325 -15.24 19.94 0.96
N ALA A 326 -16.15 20.81 0.52
CA ALA A 326 -16.71 21.88 1.35
C ALA A 326 -17.54 21.35 2.52
N ASN A 327 -18.29 20.26 2.32
CA ASN A 327 -19.11 19.65 3.37
C ASN A 327 -18.39 18.54 4.16
N ASN A 328 -17.13 18.24 3.83
CA ASN A 328 -16.31 17.18 4.42
C ASN A 328 -16.90 15.76 4.32
N GLY A 329 -17.87 15.52 3.42
CA GLY A 329 -18.70 14.32 3.41
C GLY A 329 -17.94 13.04 3.12
N TYR A 330 -16.94 13.07 2.22
CA TYR A 330 -16.08 11.91 1.96
C TYR A 330 -15.17 11.59 3.15
N VAL A 331 -14.52 12.60 3.74
CA VAL A 331 -13.62 12.42 4.90
C VAL A 331 -14.39 11.85 6.10
N GLU A 332 -15.56 12.41 6.41
CA GLU A 332 -16.41 11.92 7.50
C GLU A 332 -17.05 10.56 7.20
N GLY A 333 -17.43 10.31 5.94
CA GLY A 333 -18.01 9.03 5.52
C GLY A 333 -17.01 7.88 5.60
N VAL A 334 -15.79 8.07 5.06
CA VAL A 334 -14.70 7.09 5.16
C VAL A 334 -14.32 6.89 6.63
N GLY A 335 -14.14 7.97 7.39
CA GLY A 335 -13.85 7.87 8.83
C GLY A 335 -14.92 7.07 9.59
N TYR A 336 -16.19 7.29 9.29
CA TYR A 336 -17.27 6.54 9.94
C TYR A 336 -17.28 5.06 9.56
N ALA A 337 -17.08 4.72 8.28
CA ALA A 337 -16.98 3.33 7.83
C ALA A 337 -15.83 2.61 8.57
N LEU A 338 -14.66 3.23 8.65
CA LEU A 338 -13.51 2.70 9.38
C LEU A 338 -13.79 2.55 10.87
N ALA A 339 -14.43 3.53 11.51
CA ALA A 339 -14.78 3.48 12.94
C ALA A 339 -15.77 2.35 13.28
N LYS A 340 -16.70 2.04 12.37
CA LYS A 340 -17.71 0.99 12.57
C LYS A 340 -17.21 -0.40 12.24
N LEU A 341 -16.46 -0.55 11.15
CA LEU A 341 -16.01 -1.84 10.63
C LEU A 341 -14.69 -2.30 11.26
N GLY A 342 -13.78 -1.35 11.52
CA GLY A 342 -12.43 -1.62 12.02
C GLY A 342 -12.36 -2.36 13.36
N PRO A 343 -13.21 -2.05 14.36
CA PRO A 343 -13.20 -2.76 15.65
C PRO A 343 -13.68 -4.21 15.60
N ILE A 344 -14.28 -4.67 14.49
CA ILE A 344 -14.74 -6.06 14.36
C ILE A 344 -13.51 -6.97 14.18
N GLY A 345 -13.35 -7.97 15.06
CA GLY A 345 -12.10 -8.71 15.25
C GLY A 345 -11.58 -9.49 14.03
N ASN A 346 -12.46 -9.83 13.08
CA ASN A 346 -12.15 -10.53 11.84
C ASN A 346 -12.28 -9.66 10.57
N VAL A 347 -12.41 -8.34 10.71
CA VAL A 347 -12.56 -7.39 9.60
C VAL A 347 -11.26 -6.64 9.31
N TYR A 348 -10.89 -6.54 8.03
CA TYR A 348 -9.66 -5.93 7.55
C TYR A 348 -10.00 -4.84 6.53
N ASN A 349 -9.84 -3.57 6.91
CA ASN A 349 -10.16 -2.45 6.03
C ASN A 349 -8.94 -2.03 5.20
N TYR A 350 -9.10 -1.98 3.88
CA TYR A 350 -8.14 -1.43 2.94
C TYR A 350 -8.74 -0.19 2.29
N ILE A 351 -8.15 0.97 2.51
CA ILE A 351 -8.62 2.22 1.89
C ILE A 351 -8.19 2.23 0.42
N ASP A 352 -9.09 2.61 -0.50
CA ASP A 352 -8.71 2.80 -1.89
C ASP A 352 -7.72 3.97 -2.05
N ALA A 353 -6.63 3.70 -2.77
CA ALA A 353 -5.51 4.59 -3.00
C ALA A 353 -5.32 4.90 -4.50
N ALA A 354 -6.42 4.96 -5.26
CA ALA A 354 -6.40 5.25 -6.69
C ALA A 354 -5.40 4.35 -7.45
N HIS A 355 -4.57 4.91 -8.31
CA HIS A 355 -3.53 4.22 -9.08
C HIS A 355 -2.42 5.21 -9.46
N HIS A 356 -1.29 4.71 -9.95
CA HIS A 356 -0.12 5.56 -10.23
C HIS A 356 -0.42 6.64 -11.30
N GLY A 357 -1.21 6.27 -12.32
CA GLY A 357 -1.65 7.17 -13.40
C GLY A 357 -2.63 8.26 -12.96
N TRP A 358 -2.97 8.35 -11.67
CA TRP A 358 -3.80 9.41 -11.11
C TRP A 358 -3.07 10.22 -10.04
N ILE A 359 -2.47 9.56 -9.05
CA ILE A 359 -1.80 10.24 -7.91
C ILE A 359 -0.29 10.02 -7.83
N GLY A 360 0.34 9.55 -8.91
CA GLY A 360 1.79 9.30 -8.97
C GLY A 360 2.69 10.53 -9.12
N TRP A 361 2.11 11.73 -9.28
CA TRP A 361 2.85 12.99 -9.31
C TRP A 361 3.07 13.54 -7.91
N ASP A 362 4.22 14.17 -7.64
CA ASP A 362 4.55 14.78 -6.35
C ASP A 362 3.45 15.72 -5.83
N THR A 363 2.80 16.46 -6.74
CA THR A 363 1.71 17.39 -6.42
C THR A 363 0.45 16.72 -5.89
N ASN A 364 0.30 15.41 -6.13
CA ASN A 364 -0.89 14.64 -5.76
C ASN A 364 -0.55 13.60 -4.69
N PHE A 365 0.62 12.95 -4.79
CA PHE A 365 1.07 11.84 -3.97
C PHE A 365 1.07 12.18 -2.47
N GLY A 366 1.88 13.16 -2.04
CA GLY A 366 1.97 13.56 -0.63
C GLY A 366 0.66 14.15 -0.07
N PRO A 367 -0.03 15.05 -0.79
CA PRO A 367 -1.33 15.57 -0.37
C PRO A 367 -2.40 14.49 -0.19
N THR A 368 -2.47 13.50 -1.09
CA THR A 368 -3.42 12.38 -0.95
C THR A 368 -3.09 11.51 0.26
N ALA A 369 -1.81 11.20 0.53
CA ALA A 369 -1.43 10.48 1.76
C ALA A 369 -1.81 11.25 3.03
N THR A 370 -1.69 12.58 3.02
CA THR A 370 -2.10 13.45 4.12
C THR A 370 -3.63 13.41 4.32
N LEU A 371 -4.40 13.46 3.23
CA LEU A 371 -5.86 13.35 3.26
C LEU A 371 -6.32 11.99 3.79
N PHE A 372 -5.62 10.90 3.44
CA PHE A 372 -5.92 9.59 4.01
C PHE A 372 -5.71 9.56 5.52
N ALA A 373 -4.63 10.16 6.04
CA ALA A 373 -4.42 10.27 7.48
C ALA A 373 -5.52 11.10 8.16
N GLN A 374 -6.02 12.16 7.51
CA GLN A 374 -7.16 12.92 8.00
C GLN A 374 -8.44 12.06 8.07
N ALA A 375 -8.80 11.38 6.98
CA ALA A 375 -9.99 10.52 6.94
C ALA A 375 -9.93 9.35 7.93
N ALA A 376 -8.75 8.73 8.07
CA ALA A 376 -8.55 7.64 9.03
C ALA A 376 -8.74 8.05 10.49
N ASN A 377 -8.64 9.35 10.80
CA ASN A 377 -8.86 9.93 12.14
C ASN A 377 -10.18 10.72 12.26
N ALA A 378 -11.03 10.71 11.22
CA ALA A 378 -12.33 11.39 11.23
C ALA A 378 -13.43 10.52 11.84
N SER A 379 -14.56 11.13 12.22
CA SER A 379 -15.76 10.43 12.72
C SER A 379 -15.51 9.38 13.82
N GLY A 380 -14.50 9.58 14.67
CA GLY A 380 -14.14 8.68 15.77
C GLY A 380 -13.29 7.46 15.38
N SER A 381 -12.81 7.40 14.14
CA SER A 381 -11.82 6.41 13.71
C SER A 381 -10.40 6.80 14.17
N THR A 382 -9.48 5.84 14.06
CA THR A 382 -8.04 6.06 14.14
C THR A 382 -7.32 5.24 13.06
N VAL A 383 -6.04 5.52 12.82
CA VAL A 383 -5.20 4.71 11.91
C VAL A 383 -5.13 3.22 12.28
N ALA A 384 -5.49 2.82 13.51
CA ALA A 384 -5.55 1.42 13.91
C ALA A 384 -6.72 0.65 13.25
N ASN A 385 -7.74 1.37 12.78
CA ASN A 385 -8.86 0.78 12.02
C ASN A 385 -8.52 0.54 10.55
N VAL A 386 -7.31 0.91 10.12
CA VAL A 386 -6.82 0.74 8.75
C VAL A 386 -5.82 -0.41 8.74
N HIS A 387 -6.15 -1.44 7.98
CA HIS A 387 -5.28 -2.60 7.80
C HIS A 387 -4.29 -2.39 6.67
N GLY A 388 -4.71 -1.69 5.63
CA GLY A 388 -3.86 -1.41 4.47
C GLY A 388 -4.52 -0.47 3.49
N PHE A 389 -3.98 -0.48 2.27
CA PHE A 389 -4.48 0.30 1.15
C PHE A 389 -4.55 -0.56 -0.10
N ILE A 390 -5.38 -0.19 -1.07
CA ILE A 390 -5.45 -0.87 -2.36
C ILE A 390 -5.26 0.11 -3.50
N THR A 391 -4.49 -0.28 -4.52
CA THR A 391 -4.35 0.49 -5.75
C THR A 391 -4.98 -0.25 -6.94
N ASN A 392 -5.22 0.49 -8.01
CA ASN A 392 -5.69 0.00 -9.30
C ASN A 392 -7.11 -0.57 -9.31
N THR A 393 -7.91 -0.34 -8.25
CA THR A 393 -9.27 -0.89 -8.15
C THR A 393 -10.11 -0.51 -9.36
N ALA A 394 -10.63 -1.52 -10.08
CA ALA A 394 -11.37 -1.33 -11.33
C ALA A 394 -10.63 -0.53 -12.42
N ASN A 395 -9.31 -0.46 -12.39
CA ASN A 395 -8.49 0.24 -13.37
C ASN A 395 -7.63 -0.76 -14.17
N TYR A 396 -6.70 -0.24 -14.97
CA TYR A 396 -5.97 -0.98 -15.99
C TYR A 396 -4.47 -0.70 -15.97
N SER A 397 -3.97 0.07 -15.00
CA SER A 397 -2.55 0.42 -14.94
C SER A 397 -1.70 -0.85 -14.77
N ALA A 398 -0.65 -0.97 -15.58
CA ALA A 398 0.19 -2.16 -15.61
C ALA A 398 0.73 -2.51 -14.22
N LEU A 399 0.73 -3.79 -13.87
CA LEU A 399 1.30 -4.25 -12.60
C LEU A 399 2.81 -3.93 -12.51
N LYS A 400 3.54 -4.21 -13.59
CA LYS A 400 4.95 -3.83 -13.80
C LYS A 400 5.13 -3.46 -15.27
N GLU A 401 5.90 -2.41 -15.53
CA GLU A 401 6.35 -2.10 -16.89
C GLU A 401 7.75 -2.73 -17.12
N PRO A 402 7.85 -3.79 -17.94
CA PRO A 402 9.12 -4.50 -18.11
C PRO A 402 10.16 -3.74 -18.95
N PHE A 403 9.71 -2.79 -19.78
CA PHE A 403 10.56 -2.09 -20.73
C PHE A 403 10.64 -0.59 -20.47
N VAL A 404 9.55 0.02 -20.02
CA VAL A 404 9.44 1.46 -19.74
C VAL A 404 9.54 1.69 -18.23
N THR A 405 10.77 1.70 -17.70
CA THR A 405 11.00 2.00 -16.27
C THR A 405 11.23 3.49 -16.06
N ILE A 406 10.92 4.02 -14.89
CA ILE A 406 11.08 5.47 -14.61
C ILE A 406 12.52 6.00 -14.78
N THR A 407 13.51 5.13 -14.65
CA THR A 407 14.93 5.46 -14.84
C THR A 407 15.39 5.38 -16.30
N SER A 408 14.50 4.99 -17.22
CA SER A 408 14.82 4.85 -18.64
C SER A 408 15.18 6.20 -19.26
N THR A 409 16.16 6.16 -20.18
CA THR A 409 16.56 7.32 -20.98
C THR A 409 16.64 6.94 -22.45
N VAL A 410 16.20 7.85 -23.31
CA VAL A 410 16.27 7.69 -24.77
C VAL A 410 16.94 8.94 -25.33
N ASN A 411 18.09 8.75 -25.98
CA ASN A 411 18.89 9.84 -26.55
C ASN A 411 19.15 11.00 -25.57
N GLY A 412 19.48 10.67 -24.31
CA GLY A 412 19.75 11.65 -23.25
C GLY A 412 18.52 12.31 -22.62
N GLN A 413 17.31 12.02 -23.10
CA GLN A 413 16.06 12.47 -22.49
C GLN A 413 15.56 11.44 -21.48
N SER A 414 15.02 11.90 -20.35
CA SER A 414 14.35 11.02 -19.38
C SER A 414 12.97 10.61 -19.89
N VAL A 415 12.57 9.36 -19.65
CA VAL A 415 11.23 8.84 -19.99
C VAL A 415 10.09 9.69 -19.42
N ARG A 416 10.34 10.38 -18.31
CA ARG A 416 9.41 11.31 -17.67
C ARG A 416 8.99 12.46 -18.57
N GLN A 417 9.79 12.80 -19.58
CA GLN A 417 9.45 13.84 -20.56
C GLN A 417 8.51 13.34 -21.67
N SER A 418 8.24 12.03 -21.74
CA SER A 418 7.29 11.48 -22.72
C SER A 418 5.86 11.91 -22.41
N LYS A 419 5.01 11.97 -23.43
CA LYS A 419 3.58 12.32 -23.29
C LYS A 419 2.80 11.31 -22.46
N TRP A 420 3.21 10.05 -22.45
CA TRP A 420 2.52 9.00 -21.69
C TRP A 420 2.84 9.08 -20.20
N VAL A 421 4.13 9.25 -19.85
CA VAL A 421 4.55 9.34 -18.44
C VAL A 421 4.26 10.73 -17.87
N ASP A 422 4.35 11.78 -18.68
CA ASP A 422 4.00 13.17 -18.35
C ASP A 422 4.49 13.62 -16.96
N TRP A 423 5.79 13.47 -16.71
CA TRP A 423 6.45 13.81 -15.44
C TRP A 423 6.01 13.02 -14.20
N ASN A 424 5.18 11.99 -14.34
CA ASN A 424 4.90 11.05 -13.25
C ASN A 424 6.22 10.43 -12.74
N PHE A 425 6.24 9.98 -11.49
CA PHE A 425 7.38 9.28 -10.88
C PHE A 425 7.27 7.76 -10.95
N TYR A 426 6.19 7.26 -11.53
CA TYR A 426 5.89 5.85 -11.63
C TYR A 426 5.37 5.53 -13.03
N THR A 427 5.65 4.32 -13.46
CA THR A 427 5.19 3.77 -14.74
C THR A 427 4.32 2.53 -14.54
N ASP A 428 4.21 2.05 -13.31
CA ASP A 428 3.45 0.86 -12.94
C ASP A 428 2.95 0.90 -11.49
N GLU A 429 2.05 -0.03 -11.18
CA GLU A 429 1.41 -0.11 -9.86
C GLU A 429 2.31 -0.65 -8.77
N LEU A 430 3.22 -1.59 -9.06
CA LEU A 430 4.07 -2.16 -8.00
C LEU A 430 4.99 -1.09 -7.40
N SER A 431 5.71 -0.35 -8.25
CA SER A 431 6.63 0.69 -7.77
C SER A 431 5.88 1.80 -7.03
N PHE A 432 4.72 2.19 -7.53
CA PHE A 432 3.82 3.15 -6.90
C PHE A 432 3.33 2.65 -5.53
N ALA A 433 2.76 1.46 -5.44
CA ALA A 433 2.21 0.92 -4.21
C ALA A 433 3.28 0.81 -3.11
N GLN A 434 4.49 0.34 -3.46
CA GLN A 434 5.60 0.24 -2.51
C GLN A 434 6.07 1.62 -2.00
N ALA A 435 6.18 2.61 -2.89
CA ALA A 435 6.54 3.96 -2.49
C ALA A 435 5.43 4.61 -1.64
N PHE A 436 4.17 4.44 -2.05
CA PHE A 436 3.02 5.05 -1.38
C PHE A 436 2.83 4.47 0.02
N ARG A 437 3.06 3.17 0.21
CA ARG A 437 3.13 2.53 1.54
C ARG A 437 4.08 3.26 2.49
N ASN A 438 5.28 3.61 2.01
CA ASN A 438 6.27 4.30 2.84
C ASN A 438 5.83 5.73 3.18
N GLU A 439 5.22 6.43 2.22
CA GLU A 439 4.66 7.76 2.46
C GLU A 439 3.52 7.73 3.49
N LEU A 440 2.64 6.73 3.41
CA LEU A 440 1.56 6.52 4.38
C LEU A 440 2.13 6.26 5.79
N ILE A 441 3.15 5.43 5.92
CA ILE A 441 3.83 5.21 7.21
C ILE A 441 4.42 6.54 7.73
N ALA A 442 5.02 7.35 6.86
CA ALA A 442 5.52 8.67 7.22
C ALA A 442 4.40 9.66 7.64
N LYS A 443 3.15 9.42 7.25
CA LYS A 443 1.96 10.15 7.73
C LYS A 443 1.33 9.58 9.01
N GLY A 444 1.98 8.60 9.64
CA GLY A 444 1.56 8.05 10.93
C GLY A 444 0.66 6.82 10.83
N PHE A 445 0.47 6.23 9.65
CA PHE A 445 -0.08 4.88 9.55
C PHE A 445 0.88 3.86 10.16
N ARG A 446 0.34 2.74 10.63
CA ARG A 446 1.13 1.68 11.28
C ARG A 446 2.18 1.13 10.31
N SER A 447 3.35 0.75 10.82
CA SER A 447 4.43 0.20 10.00
C SER A 447 4.12 -1.17 9.38
N ASP A 448 3.09 -1.84 9.89
CA ASP A 448 2.58 -3.14 9.46
C ASP A 448 1.42 -3.05 8.45
N ILE A 449 1.09 -1.85 7.94
CA ILE A 449 0.11 -1.77 6.84
C ILE A 449 0.61 -2.54 5.61
N GLY A 450 -0.30 -3.18 4.89
CA GLY A 450 -0.02 -3.80 3.60
C GLY A 450 -0.74 -3.12 2.44
N MET A 451 -0.24 -3.37 1.23
CA MET A 451 -0.85 -2.88 -0.01
C MET A 451 -1.51 -4.01 -0.78
N LEU A 452 -2.65 -3.75 -1.39
CA LEU A 452 -3.25 -4.60 -2.40
C LEU A 452 -3.12 -3.94 -3.76
N ILE A 453 -3.10 -4.76 -4.82
CA ILE A 453 -3.19 -4.27 -6.20
C ILE A 453 -4.32 -5.06 -6.88
N ASP A 454 -5.33 -4.36 -7.39
CA ASP A 454 -6.33 -4.99 -8.25
C ASP A 454 -5.69 -5.32 -9.60
N THR A 455 -5.60 -6.61 -9.87
CA THR A 455 -4.96 -7.21 -11.04
C THR A 455 -5.99 -7.85 -11.99
N SER A 456 -7.28 -7.57 -11.77
CA SER A 456 -8.38 -8.14 -12.55
C SER A 456 -8.24 -7.91 -14.05
N ARG A 457 -7.78 -6.72 -14.49
CA ARG A 457 -7.81 -6.31 -15.92
C ARG A 457 -6.55 -5.60 -16.41
N ASN A 458 -5.42 -5.76 -15.73
CA ASN A 458 -4.19 -5.02 -16.03
C ASN A 458 -3.05 -5.85 -16.63
N GLY A 459 -3.36 -7.03 -17.19
CA GLY A 459 -2.34 -7.92 -17.74
C GLY A 459 -1.69 -7.38 -19.02
N TRP A 460 -2.49 -6.78 -19.90
CA TRP A 460 -2.05 -6.30 -21.21
C TRP A 460 -1.25 -7.36 -21.99
N GLY A 461 -1.85 -8.53 -22.14
CA GLY A 461 -1.33 -9.64 -22.93
C GLY A 461 -1.78 -9.59 -24.38
N GLY A 462 -1.96 -10.79 -24.94
CA GLY A 462 -2.35 -10.96 -26.33
C GLY A 462 -1.24 -10.59 -27.33
N PRO A 463 -1.55 -10.64 -28.63
CA PRO A 463 -0.57 -10.43 -29.71
C PRO A 463 0.01 -9.00 -29.74
N ASN A 464 -0.65 -8.04 -29.10
CA ASN A 464 -0.22 -6.65 -29.06
C ASN A 464 0.71 -6.33 -27.89
N ARG A 465 0.99 -7.29 -26.98
CA ARG A 465 1.94 -7.06 -25.89
C ARG A 465 3.37 -6.93 -26.46
N PRO A 466 4.10 -5.83 -26.18
CA PRO A 466 5.51 -5.75 -26.55
C PRO A 466 6.32 -6.90 -25.95
N THR A 467 7.29 -7.42 -26.70
CA THR A 467 8.17 -8.53 -26.27
C THR A 467 9.60 -8.06 -26.00
N ALA A 468 9.93 -6.83 -26.40
CA ALA A 468 11.19 -6.15 -26.14
C ALA A 468 10.97 -4.64 -26.11
N ALA A 469 11.90 -3.90 -25.52
CA ALA A 469 11.96 -2.47 -25.66
C ALA A 469 12.21 -2.08 -27.13
N SER A 470 11.60 -0.97 -27.56
CA SER A 470 11.84 -0.38 -28.88
C SER A 470 13.30 0.02 -29.06
N THR A 471 13.75 0.04 -30.31
CA THR A 471 15.06 0.59 -30.71
C THR A 471 14.98 2.03 -31.19
N SER A 472 13.80 2.67 -31.12
CA SER A 472 13.60 4.06 -31.54
C SER A 472 14.41 5.02 -30.67
N THR A 473 14.99 6.04 -31.30
CA THR A 473 15.67 7.14 -30.61
C THR A 473 14.76 8.34 -30.36
N VAL A 474 13.48 8.25 -30.75
CA VAL A 474 12.45 9.27 -30.50
C VAL A 474 11.64 8.86 -29.27
N MET A 475 11.70 9.66 -28.21
CA MET A 475 11.14 9.33 -26.88
C MET A 475 9.70 8.79 -26.93
N ASP A 476 8.76 9.55 -27.50
CA ASP A 476 7.35 9.14 -27.53
C ASP A 476 7.12 7.88 -28.37
N THR A 477 7.87 7.70 -29.46
CA THR A 477 7.81 6.46 -30.26
C THR A 477 8.34 5.28 -29.46
N TRP A 478 9.49 5.45 -28.82
CA TRP A 478 10.09 4.42 -27.97
C TRP A 478 9.15 3.99 -26.85
N VAL A 479 8.55 4.96 -26.13
CA VAL A 479 7.59 4.66 -25.05
C VAL A 479 6.37 3.93 -25.60
N ASN A 480 5.74 4.42 -26.68
CA ASN A 480 4.51 3.82 -27.21
C ASN A 480 4.70 2.41 -27.79
N GLU A 481 5.89 2.09 -28.30
CA GLU A 481 6.23 0.76 -28.78
C GLU A 481 6.68 -0.19 -27.67
N SER A 482 7.13 0.35 -26.52
CA SER A 482 7.69 -0.43 -25.41
C SER A 482 6.71 -0.67 -24.26
N ARG A 483 5.79 0.25 -23.96
CA ARG A 483 4.88 0.13 -22.82
C ARG A 483 3.88 -1.01 -23.01
N VAL A 484 3.62 -1.77 -21.94
CA VAL A 484 2.62 -2.85 -22.00
C VAL A 484 1.21 -2.30 -21.84
N ASP A 485 0.98 -1.31 -20.98
CA ASP A 485 -0.31 -0.61 -20.97
C ASP A 485 -0.53 0.03 -22.32
N ARG A 486 -1.60 -0.33 -23.04
CA ARG A 486 -1.87 0.13 -24.43
C ARG A 486 -2.95 1.19 -24.53
N ARG A 487 -3.40 1.78 -23.42
CA ARG A 487 -4.40 2.87 -23.46
C ARG A 487 -3.88 4.08 -24.22
N ILE A 488 -4.80 4.95 -24.64
CA ILE A 488 -4.45 6.22 -25.27
C ILE A 488 -3.86 7.19 -24.23
N HIS A 489 -4.47 7.23 -23.04
CA HIS A 489 -4.04 8.06 -21.91
C HIS A 489 -4.29 7.31 -20.60
N ALA A 490 -3.44 7.51 -19.58
CA ALA A 490 -3.56 6.82 -18.28
C ALA A 490 -4.86 7.17 -17.53
N GLY A 491 -5.44 8.34 -17.80
CA GLY A 491 -6.75 8.79 -17.31
C GLY A 491 -7.96 8.15 -18.01
N ASN A 492 -7.76 7.26 -19.00
CA ASN A 492 -8.86 6.49 -19.59
C ASN A 492 -9.17 5.27 -18.71
N TRP A 493 -10.37 5.25 -18.14
CA TRP A 493 -10.75 4.29 -17.09
C TRP A 493 -11.94 3.41 -17.44
N CYS A 494 -12.76 3.73 -18.44
CA CYS A 494 -13.99 2.98 -18.70
C CYS A 494 -13.82 1.98 -19.84
N ASN A 495 -14.18 0.71 -19.59
CA ASN A 495 -14.30 -0.38 -20.55
C ASN A 495 -13.15 -0.42 -21.58
N GLN A 496 -11.90 -0.36 -21.12
CA GLN A 496 -10.77 -0.12 -22.00
C GLN A 496 -10.55 -1.25 -23.00
N SER A 497 -10.56 -0.89 -24.28
CA SER A 497 -10.27 -1.80 -25.39
C SER A 497 -8.83 -2.31 -25.34
N GLY A 498 -8.64 -3.58 -25.71
CA GLY A 498 -7.32 -4.23 -25.70
C GLY A 498 -6.80 -4.61 -24.31
N ALA A 499 -7.55 -4.33 -23.24
CA ALA A 499 -7.21 -4.78 -21.90
C ALA A 499 -7.19 -6.32 -21.81
N GLY A 500 -6.55 -6.84 -20.76
CA GLY A 500 -6.34 -8.27 -20.53
C GLY A 500 -6.37 -8.63 -19.05
N LEU A 501 -6.82 -9.85 -18.71
CA LEU A 501 -6.71 -10.35 -17.34
C LEU A 501 -5.26 -10.29 -16.85
N GLY A 502 -5.04 -9.81 -15.63
CA GLY A 502 -3.70 -9.79 -15.03
C GLY A 502 -3.31 -11.08 -14.33
N GLU A 503 -2.34 -10.93 -13.42
CA GLU A 503 -2.01 -11.94 -12.42
C GLU A 503 -3.29 -12.40 -11.70
N ARG A 504 -3.39 -13.70 -11.44
CA ARG A 504 -4.52 -14.24 -10.66
C ARG A 504 -4.31 -13.89 -9.18
N PRO A 505 -5.37 -13.90 -8.35
CA PRO A 505 -5.25 -13.59 -6.93
C PRO A 505 -4.13 -14.40 -6.26
N LYS A 506 -3.20 -13.70 -5.60
CA LYS A 506 -1.96 -14.27 -5.07
C LYS A 506 -1.57 -13.55 -3.79
N ALA A 507 -1.44 -14.28 -2.69
CA ALA A 507 -1.01 -13.75 -1.40
C ALA A 507 0.50 -13.50 -1.36
N ALA A 508 0.90 -12.43 -0.68
CA ALA A 508 2.28 -11.98 -0.45
C ALA A 508 3.19 -12.09 -1.68
N PRO A 509 2.80 -11.53 -2.85
CA PRO A 509 3.56 -11.71 -4.08
C PRO A 509 4.89 -10.93 -4.09
N GLU A 510 4.98 -9.84 -3.33
CA GLU A 510 6.09 -8.88 -3.31
C GLU A 510 6.22 -8.21 -1.93
N PRO A 511 7.40 -7.65 -1.59
CA PRO A 511 7.57 -6.91 -0.34
C PRO A 511 6.57 -5.76 -0.18
N GLY A 512 5.88 -5.72 0.96
CA GLY A 512 4.88 -4.70 1.28
C GLY A 512 3.54 -4.85 0.55
N ILE A 513 3.39 -5.88 -0.30
CA ILE A 513 2.14 -6.21 -0.99
C ILE A 513 1.50 -7.41 -0.30
N ASP A 514 0.33 -7.22 0.29
CA ASP A 514 -0.40 -8.29 0.97
C ASP A 514 -0.98 -9.30 0.00
N ALA A 515 -1.56 -8.83 -1.11
CA ALA A 515 -2.02 -9.68 -2.18
C ALA A 515 -2.20 -8.91 -3.50
N TYR A 516 -2.02 -9.64 -4.61
CA TYR A 516 -2.74 -9.32 -5.83
C TYR A 516 -4.15 -9.88 -5.71
N VAL A 517 -5.13 -9.09 -6.07
CA VAL A 517 -6.55 -9.42 -5.91
C VAL A 517 -7.33 -9.10 -7.17
N TRP A 518 -8.47 -9.74 -7.37
CA TRP A 518 -9.46 -9.33 -8.36
C TRP A 518 -10.61 -8.67 -7.63
N VAL A 519 -10.65 -7.34 -7.66
CA VAL A 519 -11.71 -6.58 -6.99
C VAL A 519 -12.84 -6.31 -7.94
N LYS A 520 -12.55 -5.67 -9.08
CA LYS A 520 -13.51 -5.60 -10.17
C LYS A 520 -13.67 -6.99 -10.77
N PRO A 521 -14.87 -7.60 -10.73
CA PRO A 521 -15.06 -8.92 -11.31
C PRO A 521 -14.87 -8.81 -12.84
N PRO A 522 -13.93 -9.55 -13.45
CA PRO A 522 -13.70 -9.45 -14.88
C PRO A 522 -14.98 -9.74 -15.66
N GLY A 523 -15.25 -8.90 -16.67
CA GLY A 523 -16.46 -8.99 -17.47
C GLY A 523 -17.66 -8.21 -16.92
N GLU A 524 -17.55 -7.52 -15.78
CA GLU A 524 -18.56 -6.53 -15.39
C GLU A 524 -18.20 -5.15 -15.94
N SER A 525 -19.17 -4.50 -16.59
CA SER A 525 -19.00 -3.19 -17.22
C SER A 525 -18.61 -2.11 -16.21
N ASP A 526 -17.85 -1.13 -16.66
CA ASP A 526 -17.52 0.08 -15.89
C ASP A 526 -18.63 1.14 -16.00
N GLY A 527 -19.44 1.08 -17.06
CA GLY A 527 -20.48 2.07 -17.38
C GLY A 527 -21.02 1.86 -18.79
N SER A 528 -22.22 2.37 -19.06
CA SER A 528 -22.83 2.20 -20.37
C SER A 528 -22.20 3.10 -21.42
N SER A 529 -22.02 2.59 -22.64
CA SER A 529 -21.46 3.38 -23.76
C SER A 529 -22.45 4.39 -24.36
N GLU A 530 -23.70 4.32 -23.93
CA GLU A 530 -24.79 5.24 -24.26
C GLU A 530 -25.75 5.35 -23.06
N LEU A 531 -26.75 6.23 -23.12
CA LEU A 531 -27.77 6.32 -22.09
C LEU A 531 -28.71 5.11 -22.16
N ILE A 532 -28.67 4.27 -21.11
CA ILE A 532 -29.57 3.12 -20.96
C ILE A 532 -30.53 3.40 -19.80
N PRO A 533 -31.84 3.54 -20.03
CA PRO A 533 -32.83 3.66 -18.96
C PRO A 533 -32.74 2.47 -18.00
N ASN A 534 -32.62 2.75 -16.70
CA ASN A 534 -32.50 1.73 -15.66
C ASN A 534 -33.14 2.21 -14.35
N THR A 535 -33.44 1.27 -13.46
CA THR A 535 -33.99 1.52 -12.12
C THR A 535 -32.91 1.47 -11.03
N GLU A 536 -31.64 1.46 -11.41
CA GLU A 536 -30.48 1.35 -10.52
C GLU A 536 -29.80 2.72 -10.28
N GLY A 537 -30.35 3.81 -10.84
CA GLY A 537 -29.83 5.18 -10.67
C GLY A 537 -28.57 5.48 -11.48
N LYS A 538 -28.20 4.61 -12.44
CA LYS A 538 -26.94 4.72 -13.19
C LYS A 538 -27.07 5.68 -14.37
N GLY A 539 -26.17 6.65 -14.43
CA GLY A 539 -26.13 7.66 -15.49
C GLY A 539 -25.32 7.22 -16.72
N PHE A 540 -25.15 8.16 -17.65
CA PHE A 540 -24.29 8.01 -18.83
C PHE A 540 -23.07 8.93 -18.68
N ASP A 541 -21.88 8.33 -18.55
CA ASP A 541 -20.62 9.05 -18.62
C ASP A 541 -19.99 8.92 -20.00
N ARG A 542 -19.61 10.05 -20.57
CA ARG A 542 -18.97 10.06 -21.87
C ARG A 542 -17.56 9.48 -21.85
N MET A 543 -16.92 9.31 -20.70
CA MET A 543 -15.70 8.50 -20.60
C MET A 543 -15.91 7.03 -20.98
N CYS A 544 -17.17 6.54 -21.00
CA CYS A 544 -17.55 5.22 -21.49
C CYS A 544 -18.03 5.24 -22.95
N ASP A 545 -18.20 6.41 -23.55
CA ASP A 545 -18.61 6.59 -24.95
C ASP A 545 -17.36 6.51 -25.86
N PRO A 546 -17.28 5.52 -26.77
CA PRO A 546 -16.14 5.38 -27.69
C PRO A 546 -15.92 6.59 -28.60
N THR A 547 -16.94 7.43 -28.79
CA THR A 547 -16.89 8.62 -29.65
C THR A 547 -16.48 9.90 -28.89
N TYR A 548 -16.36 9.83 -27.57
CA TYR A 548 -16.00 10.99 -26.77
C TYR A 548 -14.54 11.36 -26.93
N THR A 549 -14.29 12.63 -27.22
CA THR A 549 -12.96 13.22 -27.44
C THR A 549 -12.29 13.68 -26.14
N GLY A 550 -12.78 13.24 -24.99
CA GLY A 550 -12.17 13.50 -23.69
C GLY A 550 -12.35 14.91 -23.15
N ASN A 551 -11.60 15.19 -22.10
CA ASN A 551 -11.51 16.47 -21.40
C ASN A 551 -10.11 16.62 -20.78
N ALA A 552 -9.88 17.68 -20.01
CA ALA A 552 -8.59 17.95 -19.40
C ALA A 552 -8.03 16.78 -18.56
N ARG A 553 -8.88 15.97 -17.90
CA ARG A 553 -8.45 14.86 -17.03
C ARG A 553 -7.84 13.68 -17.79
N ASN A 554 -8.19 13.51 -19.08
CA ASN A 554 -7.60 12.49 -19.94
C ASN A 554 -6.78 13.10 -21.10
N GLY A 555 -6.31 14.33 -20.94
CA GLY A 555 -5.50 15.02 -21.94
C GLY A 555 -6.25 15.33 -23.24
N ASN A 556 -7.57 15.50 -23.19
CA ASN A 556 -8.45 15.69 -24.36
C ASN A 556 -8.29 14.58 -25.41
N SER A 557 -8.16 13.34 -24.92
CA SER A 557 -7.99 12.15 -25.76
C SER A 557 -9.31 11.41 -25.96
N MET A 558 -9.41 10.62 -27.03
CA MET A 558 -10.50 9.65 -27.17
C MET A 558 -10.56 8.72 -25.94
N SER A 559 -11.77 8.32 -25.54
CA SER A 559 -11.97 7.49 -24.34
C SER A 559 -11.29 6.11 -24.42
N GLY A 560 -11.16 5.53 -25.62
CA GLY A 560 -10.66 4.16 -25.79
C GLY A 560 -11.61 3.08 -25.26
N ALA A 561 -12.84 3.47 -24.90
CA ALA A 561 -13.86 2.57 -24.37
C ALA A 561 -14.41 1.63 -25.46
N LEU A 562 -14.77 0.41 -25.05
CA LEU A 562 -15.48 -0.54 -25.90
C LEU A 562 -16.92 -0.07 -26.18
N PRO A 563 -17.43 -0.26 -27.41
CA PRO A 563 -18.82 0.06 -27.77
C PRO A 563 -19.80 -0.98 -27.20
N ASN A 564 -21.09 -0.63 -27.21
CA ASN A 564 -22.20 -1.49 -26.78
C ASN A 564 -22.05 -2.00 -25.35
N ALA A 565 -21.43 -1.20 -24.47
CA ALA A 565 -21.25 -1.55 -23.08
C ALA A 565 -22.57 -1.37 -22.31
N PRO A 566 -22.97 -2.34 -21.47
CA PRO A 566 -24.15 -2.21 -20.62
C PRO A 566 -23.87 -1.29 -19.42
N ILE A 567 -24.88 -1.03 -18.59
CA ILE A 567 -24.73 -0.21 -17.38
C ILE A 567 -23.64 -0.75 -16.44
N SER A 568 -23.06 0.11 -15.61
CA SER A 568 -21.99 -0.28 -14.67
C SER A 568 -22.39 -1.49 -13.81
N GLY A 569 -21.49 -2.45 -13.64
CA GLY A 569 -21.70 -3.70 -12.91
C GLY A 569 -22.47 -4.78 -13.69
N ALA A 570 -23.21 -4.42 -14.74
CA ALA A 570 -23.86 -5.41 -15.59
C ALA A 570 -22.82 -6.23 -16.37
N PHE A 571 -23.16 -7.49 -16.64
CA PHE A 571 -22.25 -8.40 -17.34
C PHE A 571 -22.05 -8.00 -18.80
N PHE A 572 -20.81 -7.95 -19.24
CA PHE A 572 -20.34 -7.55 -20.56
C PHE A 572 -19.53 -8.69 -21.20
N PRO A 573 -20.19 -9.67 -21.85
CA PRO A 573 -19.53 -10.86 -22.41
C PRO A 573 -18.40 -10.55 -23.41
N ALA A 574 -18.56 -9.49 -24.20
CA ALA A 574 -17.56 -9.09 -25.19
C ALA A 574 -16.26 -8.63 -24.52
N GLN A 575 -16.35 -7.83 -23.45
CA GLN A 575 -15.19 -7.44 -22.67
C GLN A 575 -14.56 -8.65 -21.98
N LEU A 576 -15.34 -9.56 -21.39
CA LEU A 576 -14.76 -10.77 -20.78
C LEU A 576 -13.98 -11.61 -21.79
N THR A 577 -14.53 -11.76 -23.00
CA THR A 577 -13.87 -12.48 -24.09
C THR A 577 -12.53 -11.84 -24.45
N GLU A 578 -12.50 -10.51 -24.61
CA GLU A 578 -11.26 -9.78 -24.88
C GLU A 578 -10.25 -9.90 -23.73
N LEU A 579 -10.71 -9.75 -22.48
CA LEU A 579 -9.88 -9.88 -21.29
C LEU A 579 -9.21 -11.27 -21.22
N MET A 580 -9.95 -12.35 -21.51
CA MET A 580 -9.41 -13.71 -21.52
C MET A 580 -8.41 -13.94 -22.66
N ASN A 581 -8.69 -13.41 -23.86
CA ASN A 581 -7.79 -13.52 -25.00
C ASN A 581 -6.46 -12.79 -24.77
N ASN A 582 -6.52 -11.66 -24.06
CA ASN A 582 -5.37 -10.82 -23.77
C ASN A 582 -4.80 -11.06 -22.35
N ALA A 583 -5.11 -12.18 -21.71
CA ALA A 583 -4.61 -12.48 -20.38
C ALA A 583 -3.08 -12.53 -20.31
N TYR A 584 -2.50 -11.92 -19.28
CA TYR A 584 -1.08 -12.00 -18.97
C TYR A 584 -0.83 -12.06 -17.45
N PRO A 585 -0.22 -13.15 -16.92
CA PRO A 585 0.24 -14.34 -17.65
C PRO A 585 -0.89 -15.06 -18.39
N ALA A 586 -0.60 -15.82 -19.45
CA ALA A 586 -1.63 -16.55 -20.18
C ALA A 586 -2.40 -17.53 -19.27
N LEU A 587 -3.65 -17.83 -19.62
CA LEU A 587 -4.59 -18.65 -18.84
C LEU A 587 -4.36 -20.17 -18.94
#